data_AF-A0AA36LSS2-F1
#
_entry.id   AF-A0AA36LSS2-F1
#
_cell.length_a   1.000
_cell.length_b   1.000
_cell.length_c   1.000
_cell.angle_alpha   90.00
_cell.angle_beta   90.00
_cell.angle_gamma   90.00
#
_symmetry.space_group_name_H-M   'P 1'
#
loop_
_entity.id
_entity.type
_entity.pdbx_description
1 polymer ?
#
loop_
_entity_poly.entity_id
_entity_poly.type
_entity_poly.pdbx_seq_one_letter_code
_entity_poly.pdbx_strand_id
1 'polypeptide(L)'
;MNRKNWMGKLNDSMLLSNISIPGTHNSAAIFPFMIPTGQIQTQLWDIDIQLNNGIRFLDIKCRLIEDVLALYHSDVYLNQNLSDILTSCLVFIKNNPTEFIILSIKQEGDDGKFHDVLLKSYLSVYLDYFFIIDKIPSIEEIRGKIILLCRYQDGNMGINVMPWEDDKTFVIDNGYYKVHVQDEYSGYTVLSIKNKRKPINDLIALAKRKGDDEIYINYTNIGGYLVTPFIGANGFTEDDGINKWFSNEYKHRTKSYLGIIVSDCVDAQEGEIIDTVINANF
;
A
#
# COMPACT_ATOMS: atom_id res chain seq x y z
N MET A 1 2.95 2.48 21.56
CA MET A 1 1.65 2.84 20.95
C MET A 1 0.92 1.56 20.60
N ASN A 2 -0.42 1.47 20.70
CA ASN A 2 -1.11 0.27 20.23
C ASN A 2 -1.24 0.35 18.71
N ARG A 3 -0.45 -0.47 17.98
CA ARG A 3 -0.45 -0.52 16.51
C ARG A 3 -1.81 -0.95 15.95
N LYS A 4 -2.58 -1.76 16.69
CA LYS A 4 -3.83 -2.34 16.19
C LYS A 4 -4.96 -1.33 16.00
N ASN A 5 -5.00 -0.24 16.76
CA ASN A 5 -6.10 0.72 16.74
C ASN A 5 -5.62 2.19 16.77
N TRP A 6 -4.54 2.45 16.02
CA TRP A 6 -3.87 3.74 16.07
C TRP A 6 -4.70 4.89 15.46
N MET A 7 -5.57 4.60 14.48
CA MET A 7 -6.42 5.61 13.85
C MET A 7 -7.57 6.09 14.76
N GLY A 8 -7.88 5.34 15.82
CA GLY A 8 -8.85 5.77 16.85
C GLY A 8 -8.47 7.04 17.61
N LYS A 9 -7.23 7.54 17.45
CA LYS A 9 -6.77 8.82 18.01
C LYS A 9 -6.88 10.00 17.04
N LEU A 10 -7.15 9.74 15.76
CA LEU A 10 -7.28 10.78 14.75
C LEU A 10 -8.63 11.49 14.89
N ASN A 11 -8.70 12.77 14.51
CA ASN A 11 -9.94 13.54 14.53
C ASN A 11 -10.83 13.17 13.34
N ASP A 12 -12.12 12.97 13.58
CA ASP A 12 -13.11 12.63 12.56
C ASP A 12 -13.18 13.63 11.39
N SER A 13 -12.91 14.91 11.65
CA SER A 13 -12.90 15.95 10.61
C SER A 13 -11.64 15.98 9.74
N MET A 14 -10.62 15.19 10.07
CA MET A 14 -9.40 15.10 9.27
C MET A 14 -9.70 14.39 7.95
N LEU A 15 -9.09 14.83 6.85
CA LEU A 15 -9.22 14.18 5.55
C LEU A 15 -8.23 13.03 5.41
N LEU A 16 -8.58 12.01 4.61
CA LEU A 16 -7.70 10.89 4.27
C LEU A 16 -6.33 11.37 3.75
N SER A 17 -6.34 12.40 2.91
CA SER A 17 -5.15 13.03 2.33
C SER A 17 -4.20 13.65 3.37
N ASN A 18 -4.64 13.82 4.62
CA ASN A 18 -3.86 14.42 5.71
C ASN A 18 -3.23 13.38 6.65
N ILE A 19 -3.39 12.09 6.38
CA ILE A 19 -2.92 11.00 7.25
C ILE A 19 -1.68 10.34 6.63
N SER A 20 -0.64 10.14 7.45
CA SER A 20 0.49 9.29 7.07
C SER A 20 0.14 7.84 7.37
N ILE A 21 0.16 6.99 6.35
CA ILE A 21 -0.37 5.61 6.44
C ILE A 21 0.73 4.61 6.07
N PRO A 22 1.05 3.64 6.95
CA PRO A 22 1.94 2.54 6.58
C PRO A 22 1.19 1.54 5.68
N GLY A 23 1.85 1.13 4.61
CA GLY A 23 1.35 0.22 3.60
C GLY A 23 2.35 -0.86 3.23
N THR A 24 1.85 -1.93 2.62
CA THR A 24 2.67 -3.05 2.13
C THR A 24 2.56 -3.22 0.62
N HIS A 25 3.70 -3.35 -0.04
CA HIS A 25 3.76 -3.67 -1.48
C HIS A 25 3.56 -5.17 -1.69
N ASN A 26 2.72 -5.52 -2.68
CA ASN A 26 2.23 -6.89 -2.93
C ASN A 26 1.90 -7.62 -1.63
N SER A 27 0.96 -7.09 -0.85
CA SER A 27 0.74 -7.46 0.56
C SER A 27 0.59 -8.96 0.81
N ALA A 28 0.09 -9.71 -0.18
CA ALA A 28 -0.15 -11.14 -0.07
C ALA A 28 1.04 -12.04 -0.48
N ALA A 29 2.13 -11.48 -0.99
CA ALA A 29 3.26 -12.27 -1.49
C ALA A 29 4.19 -12.71 -0.33
N ILE A 30 3.66 -13.60 0.52
CA ILE A 30 4.32 -14.04 1.76
C ILE A 30 5.24 -15.24 1.60
N PHE A 31 4.96 -16.15 0.66
CA PHE A 31 5.77 -17.36 0.50
C PHE A 31 5.49 -18.06 -0.84
N PRO A 32 6.26 -17.77 -1.90
CA PRO A 32 6.18 -18.54 -3.13
C PRO A 32 6.97 -19.83 -2.92
N PHE A 33 6.31 -20.89 -2.41
CA PHE A 33 6.89 -22.23 -2.15
C PHE A 33 7.69 -22.80 -3.34
N MET A 34 7.49 -22.26 -4.54
CA MET A 34 8.01 -22.77 -5.80
C MET A 34 9.13 -21.94 -6.44
N ILE A 35 9.56 -20.82 -5.84
CA ILE A 35 10.59 -19.95 -6.45
C ILE A 35 11.75 -19.66 -5.48
N PRO A 36 12.94 -20.24 -5.71
CA PRO A 36 14.06 -20.16 -4.78
C PRO A 36 14.82 -18.82 -4.80
N THR A 37 14.39 -17.84 -5.60
CA THR A 37 15.15 -16.60 -5.78
C THR A 37 14.85 -15.53 -4.72
N GLY A 38 13.79 -15.69 -3.93
CA GLY A 38 13.34 -14.68 -2.94
C GLY A 38 12.86 -13.37 -3.56
N GLN A 39 12.88 -13.23 -4.89
CA GLN A 39 12.49 -12.00 -5.60
C GLN A 39 10.97 -11.77 -5.60
N ILE A 40 10.20 -12.83 -5.35
CA ILE A 40 8.74 -12.80 -5.40
C ILE A 40 8.14 -12.54 -4.01
N GLN A 41 8.85 -12.90 -2.94
CA GLN A 41 8.39 -12.70 -1.57
C GLN A 41 8.62 -11.25 -1.15
N THR A 42 7.55 -10.49 -0.98
CA THR A 42 7.62 -9.07 -0.55
C THR A 42 7.29 -8.89 0.91
N GLN A 43 6.56 -9.83 1.53
CA GLN A 43 6.16 -9.74 2.94
C GLN A 43 6.50 -11.05 3.68
N LEU A 44 6.66 -10.98 5.00
CA LEU A 44 6.78 -12.16 5.87
C LEU A 44 5.50 -12.42 6.67
N TRP A 45 4.69 -11.38 6.87
CA TRP A 45 3.43 -11.45 7.60
C TRP A 45 2.26 -11.65 6.65
N ASP A 46 1.29 -12.48 7.02
CA ASP A 46 -0.01 -12.52 6.36
C ASP A 46 -0.81 -11.22 6.61
N ILE A 47 -1.95 -11.08 5.95
CA ILE A 47 -2.79 -9.88 6.04
C ILE A 47 -3.26 -9.61 7.46
N ASP A 48 -3.63 -10.64 8.22
CA ASP A 48 -4.11 -10.47 9.60
C ASP A 48 -3.00 -9.93 10.50
N ILE A 49 -1.78 -10.46 10.38
CA ILE A 49 -0.62 -9.98 11.15
C ILE A 49 -0.25 -8.55 10.72
N GLN A 50 -0.26 -8.24 9.42
CA GLN A 50 -0.01 -6.89 8.91
C GLN A 50 -0.99 -5.87 9.51
N LEU A 51 -2.29 -6.15 9.45
CA LEU A 51 -3.33 -5.27 9.97
C LEU A 51 -3.24 -5.10 11.50
N ASN A 52 -2.99 -6.18 12.24
CA ASN A 52 -2.78 -6.11 13.70
C ASN A 52 -1.49 -5.34 14.08
N ASN A 53 -0.52 -5.25 13.16
CA ASN A 53 0.70 -4.45 13.32
C ASN A 53 0.61 -3.04 12.71
N GLY A 54 -0.59 -2.57 12.36
CA GLY A 54 -0.83 -1.16 12.05
C GLY A 54 -0.78 -0.80 10.57
N ILE A 55 -0.54 -1.75 9.66
CA ILE A 55 -0.70 -1.56 8.22
C ILE A 55 -2.15 -1.22 7.89
N ARG A 56 -2.37 -0.20 7.06
CA ARG A 56 -3.71 0.24 6.64
C ARG A 56 -3.82 0.51 5.14
N PHE A 57 -2.75 0.28 4.39
CA PHE A 57 -2.76 0.26 2.94
C PHE A 57 -2.25 -1.10 2.44
N LEU A 58 -3.07 -1.80 1.66
CA LEU A 58 -2.73 -3.10 1.09
C LEU A 58 -2.68 -2.99 -0.43
N ASP A 59 -1.53 -3.31 -1.03
CA ASP A 59 -1.37 -3.39 -2.49
C ASP A 59 -1.60 -4.82 -2.97
N ILE A 60 -2.72 -5.03 -3.67
CA ILE A 60 -3.20 -6.33 -4.10
C ILE A 60 -3.25 -6.39 -5.62
N LYS A 61 -2.48 -7.34 -6.19
CA LYS A 61 -2.44 -7.63 -7.63
C LYS A 61 -3.26 -8.88 -7.93
N CYS A 62 -4.31 -8.72 -8.72
CA CYS A 62 -5.23 -9.79 -9.07
C CYS A 62 -5.20 -10.06 -10.57
N ARG A 63 -5.19 -11.34 -10.95
CA ARG A 63 -5.46 -11.80 -12.31
C ARG A 63 -6.82 -12.48 -12.32
N LEU A 64 -7.65 -12.16 -13.30
CA LEU A 64 -8.89 -12.91 -13.51
C LEU A 64 -8.54 -14.25 -14.13
N ILE A 65 -8.89 -15.34 -13.45
CA ILE A 65 -8.79 -16.70 -13.94
C ILE A 65 -10.20 -17.29 -13.91
N GLU A 66 -10.79 -17.44 -15.09
CA GLU A 66 -12.21 -17.77 -15.25
C GLU A 66 -13.08 -16.71 -14.57
N ASP A 67 -13.76 -17.03 -13.47
CA ASP A 67 -14.61 -16.11 -12.70
C ASP A 67 -14.04 -15.83 -11.28
N VAL A 68 -12.74 -16.11 -11.07
CA VAL A 68 -12.06 -15.93 -9.79
C VAL A 68 -10.92 -14.93 -9.92
N LEU A 69 -10.86 -13.97 -9.00
CA LEU A 69 -9.73 -13.05 -8.85
C LEU A 69 -8.65 -13.70 -7.99
N ALA A 70 -7.69 -14.32 -8.66
CA ALA A 70 -6.52 -14.97 -8.08
C ALA A 70 -5.38 -13.98 -7.88
N LEU A 71 -4.62 -14.09 -6.78
CA LEU A 71 -3.50 -13.18 -6.52
C LEU A 71 -2.22 -13.62 -7.22
N TYR A 72 -1.55 -12.65 -7.84
CA TYR A 72 -0.33 -12.87 -8.62
C TYR A 72 0.75 -11.86 -8.26
N HIS A 73 2.02 -12.28 -8.38
CA HIS A 73 3.15 -11.38 -8.48
C HIS A 73 3.98 -11.77 -9.70
N SER A 74 3.97 -10.90 -10.72
CA SER A 74 4.39 -11.26 -12.09
C SER A 74 3.60 -12.49 -12.56
N ASP A 75 4.25 -13.55 -13.04
CA ASP A 75 3.57 -14.77 -13.53
C ASP A 75 3.36 -15.84 -12.46
N VAL A 76 3.51 -15.47 -11.19
CA VAL A 76 3.50 -16.41 -10.06
C VAL A 76 2.19 -16.31 -9.31
N TYR A 77 1.42 -17.40 -9.29
CA TYR A 77 0.24 -17.52 -8.44
C TYR A 77 0.68 -17.60 -6.98
N LEU A 78 0.08 -16.76 -6.13
CA LEU A 78 0.44 -16.64 -4.71
C LEU A 78 -0.31 -17.62 -3.80
N ASN A 79 -1.03 -18.60 -4.38
CA ASN A 79 -1.84 -19.58 -3.64
C ASN A 79 -2.93 -18.94 -2.75
N GLN A 80 -3.46 -17.80 -3.19
CA GLN A 80 -4.49 -17.02 -2.51
C GLN A 80 -5.42 -16.36 -3.53
N ASN A 81 -6.66 -16.10 -3.13
CA ASN A 81 -7.67 -15.40 -3.93
C ASN A 81 -8.13 -14.13 -3.21
N LEU A 82 -8.73 -13.19 -3.94
CA LEU A 82 -9.17 -11.90 -3.38
C LEU A 82 -10.14 -12.08 -2.20
N SER A 83 -10.93 -13.16 -2.21
CA SER A 83 -11.83 -13.53 -1.11
C SER A 83 -11.11 -13.71 0.23
N ASP A 84 -9.88 -14.24 0.22
CA ASP A 84 -9.10 -14.49 1.42
C ASP A 84 -8.69 -13.15 2.04
N ILE A 85 -8.20 -12.22 1.21
CA ILE A 85 -7.83 -10.86 1.62
C ILE A 85 -9.03 -10.10 2.17
N LEU A 86 -10.17 -10.15 1.46
CA LEU A 86 -11.38 -9.47 1.90
C LEU A 86 -11.90 -10.04 3.22
N THR A 87 -11.78 -11.34 3.45
CA THR A 87 -12.16 -11.96 4.72
C THR A 87 -11.35 -11.38 5.89
N SER A 88 -10.01 -11.34 5.77
CA SER A 88 -9.15 -10.73 6.79
C SER A 88 -9.48 -9.25 7.01
N CYS A 89 -9.67 -8.47 5.93
CA CYS A 89 -10.04 -7.05 6.03
C CYS A 89 -11.38 -6.85 6.74
N LEU A 90 -12.42 -7.61 6.37
CA LEU A 90 -13.75 -7.52 6.96
C LEU A 90 -13.75 -7.91 8.45
N VAL A 91 -13.03 -8.98 8.81
CA VAL A 91 -12.85 -9.37 10.21
C VAL A 91 -12.13 -8.28 10.98
N PHE A 92 -11.10 -7.68 10.40
CA PHE A 92 -10.34 -6.62 11.06
C PHE A 92 -11.18 -5.37 11.34
N ILE A 93 -11.86 -4.79 10.34
CA ILE A 93 -12.64 -3.57 10.53
C ILE A 93 -13.84 -3.78 11.46
N LYS A 94 -14.45 -4.98 11.47
CA LYS A 94 -15.51 -5.34 12.42
C LYS A 94 -15.01 -5.34 13.87
N ASN A 95 -13.79 -5.84 14.09
CA ASN A 95 -13.17 -5.89 15.40
C ASN A 95 -12.51 -4.57 15.83
N ASN A 96 -12.29 -3.64 14.89
CA ASN A 96 -11.63 -2.36 15.12
C ASN A 96 -12.37 -1.25 14.36
N PRO A 97 -13.60 -0.89 14.78
CA PRO A 97 -14.48 0.01 14.02
C PRO A 97 -13.96 1.45 13.91
N THR A 98 -12.93 1.82 14.67
CA THR A 98 -12.26 3.12 14.53
C THR A 98 -11.30 3.17 13.35
N GLU A 99 -10.90 2.03 12.82
CA GLU A 99 -9.92 1.92 11.74
C GLU A 99 -10.61 1.85 10.39
N PHE A 100 -9.85 2.09 9.32
CA PHE A 100 -10.25 1.86 7.94
C PHE A 100 -9.09 1.23 7.17
N ILE A 101 -9.35 0.57 6.05
CA ILE A 101 -8.30 -0.04 5.21
C ILE A 101 -8.38 0.55 3.82
N ILE A 102 -7.26 1.00 3.26
CA ILE A 102 -7.15 1.28 1.82
C ILE A 102 -6.73 -0.02 1.13
N LEU A 103 -7.58 -0.51 0.23
CA LEU A 103 -7.32 -1.69 -0.58
C LEU A 103 -7.04 -1.23 -2.02
N SER A 104 -5.75 -1.19 -2.38
CA SER A 104 -5.31 -0.96 -3.75
C SER A 104 -5.49 -2.25 -4.54
N ILE A 105 -6.36 -2.24 -5.55
CA ILE A 105 -6.55 -3.38 -6.44
C ILE A 105 -5.98 -3.03 -7.81
N LYS A 106 -4.96 -3.77 -8.23
CA LYS A 106 -4.39 -3.72 -9.56
C LYS A 106 -4.78 -4.97 -10.35
N GLN A 107 -5.18 -4.76 -11.60
CA GLN A 107 -5.37 -5.85 -12.56
C GLN A 107 -4.01 -6.30 -13.12
N GLU A 108 -3.80 -7.61 -13.13
CA GLU A 108 -2.74 -8.32 -13.84
C GLU A 108 -3.33 -9.05 -15.04
N GLY A 109 -2.67 -8.93 -16.19
CA GLY A 109 -3.22 -9.35 -17.48
C GLY A 109 -4.23 -8.36 -18.05
N ASP A 110 -4.84 -8.73 -19.18
CA ASP A 110 -5.80 -7.91 -19.90
C ASP A 110 -7.07 -8.74 -20.12
N ASP A 111 -8.07 -8.51 -19.26
CA ASP A 111 -9.37 -9.17 -19.33
C ASP A 111 -10.48 -8.15 -19.02
N GLY A 112 -11.32 -7.87 -20.02
CA GLY A 112 -12.41 -6.90 -19.92
C GLY A 112 -13.52 -7.29 -18.93
N LYS A 113 -13.55 -8.53 -18.43
CA LYS A 113 -14.51 -8.96 -17.41
C LYS A 113 -14.06 -8.67 -15.98
N PHE A 114 -12.81 -8.22 -15.78
CA PHE A 114 -12.23 -8.02 -14.46
C PHE A 114 -13.08 -7.10 -13.57
N HIS A 115 -13.44 -5.91 -14.08
CA HIS A 115 -14.29 -4.96 -13.35
C HIS A 115 -15.62 -5.58 -12.95
N ASP A 116 -16.28 -6.24 -13.89
CA ASP A 116 -17.60 -6.85 -13.72
C ASP A 116 -17.59 -7.95 -12.64
N VAL A 117 -16.57 -8.80 -12.66
CA VAL A 117 -16.38 -9.87 -11.68
C VAL A 117 -16.06 -9.27 -10.30
N LEU A 118 -15.16 -8.28 -10.23
CA LEU A 118 -14.84 -7.58 -8.98
C LEU A 118 -16.09 -6.98 -8.35
N LEU A 119 -16.87 -6.24 -9.14
CA LEU A 119 -18.09 -5.60 -8.66
C LEU A 119 -19.11 -6.63 -8.17
N LYS A 120 -19.47 -7.60 -9.01
CA LYS A 120 -20.61 -8.50 -8.75
C LYS A 120 -20.28 -9.52 -7.66
N SER A 121 -19.09 -10.11 -7.72
CA SER A 121 -18.73 -11.26 -6.87
C SER A 121 -18.07 -10.85 -5.55
N TYR A 122 -17.43 -9.67 -5.49
CA TYR A 122 -16.62 -9.29 -4.33
C TYR A 122 -17.12 -8.03 -3.61
N LEU A 123 -17.43 -6.95 -4.35
CA LEU A 123 -17.82 -5.67 -3.73
C LEU A 123 -19.31 -5.65 -3.33
N SER A 124 -20.20 -6.03 -4.26
CA SER A 124 -21.66 -5.93 -4.05
C SER A 124 -22.16 -6.74 -2.85
N VAL A 125 -21.47 -7.83 -2.51
CA VAL A 125 -21.81 -8.73 -1.39
C VAL A 125 -21.61 -8.03 -0.03
N TYR A 126 -20.68 -7.08 0.04
CA TYR A 126 -20.29 -6.41 1.28
C TYR A 126 -20.34 -4.89 1.15
N LEU A 127 -21.26 -4.36 0.34
CA LEU A 127 -21.30 -2.95 -0.03
C LEU A 127 -21.29 -2.00 1.18
N ASP A 128 -21.95 -2.38 2.27
CA ASP A 128 -21.98 -1.63 3.53
C ASP A 128 -20.61 -1.48 4.20
N TYR A 129 -19.62 -2.29 3.85
CA TYR A 129 -18.25 -2.20 4.37
C TYR A 129 -17.31 -1.48 3.42
N PHE A 130 -17.73 -1.13 2.21
CA PHE A 130 -16.87 -0.45 1.24
C PHE A 130 -17.19 1.04 1.13
N PHE A 131 -16.14 1.85 0.97
CA PHE A 131 -16.23 3.22 0.51
C PHE A 131 -15.76 3.25 -0.96
N ILE A 132 -16.73 3.40 -1.88
CA ILE A 132 -16.53 3.34 -3.33
C ILE A 132 -16.88 4.68 -4.02
N ILE A 133 -16.92 5.77 -3.28
CA ILE A 133 -17.17 7.10 -3.85
C ILE A 133 -15.84 7.70 -4.29
N ASP A 134 -15.80 8.24 -5.52
CA ASP A 134 -14.61 8.86 -6.10
C ASP A 134 -14.38 10.27 -5.55
N LYS A 135 -13.89 10.33 -4.31
CA LYS A 135 -13.49 11.58 -3.62
C LYS A 135 -12.47 11.29 -2.53
N ILE A 136 -11.85 12.36 -2.01
CA ILE A 136 -11.09 12.30 -0.75
C ILE A 136 -12.09 12.41 0.42
N PRO A 137 -12.27 11.35 1.23
CA PRO A 137 -13.19 11.38 2.36
C PRO A 137 -12.57 11.99 3.62
N SER A 138 -13.43 12.45 4.52
CA SER A 138 -13.10 12.65 5.93
C SER A 138 -13.00 11.31 6.67
N ILE A 139 -12.30 11.28 7.80
CA ILE A 139 -12.18 10.07 8.63
C ILE A 139 -13.55 9.57 9.09
N GLU A 140 -14.46 10.48 9.47
CA GLU A 140 -15.83 10.14 9.89
C GLU A 140 -16.54 9.23 8.88
N GLU A 141 -16.38 9.52 7.59
CA GLU A 141 -17.05 8.80 6.50
C GLU A 141 -16.51 7.39 6.26
N ILE A 142 -15.28 7.12 6.68
CA ILE A 142 -14.55 5.89 6.33
C ILE A 142 -14.25 4.99 7.53
N ARG A 143 -14.50 5.41 8.77
CA ARG A 143 -14.34 4.52 9.93
C ARG A 143 -15.17 3.25 9.75
N GLY A 144 -14.54 2.10 9.98
CA GLY A 144 -15.14 0.78 9.79
C GLY A 144 -15.33 0.38 8.31
N LYS A 145 -14.68 1.08 7.37
CA LYS A 145 -14.79 0.81 5.93
C LYS A 145 -13.47 0.34 5.30
N ILE A 146 -13.61 -0.29 4.14
CA ILE A 146 -12.55 -0.58 3.18
C ILE A 146 -12.70 0.42 2.03
N ILE A 147 -11.70 1.25 1.85
CA ILE A 147 -11.62 2.26 0.79
C ILE A 147 -10.97 1.60 -0.41
N LEU A 148 -11.66 1.61 -1.56
CA LEU A 148 -11.11 1.06 -2.78
C LEU A 148 -10.21 2.09 -3.47
N LEU A 149 -9.02 1.65 -3.89
CA LEU A 149 -8.13 2.41 -4.76
C LEU A 149 -7.90 1.61 -6.05
N CYS A 150 -8.32 2.17 -7.19
CA CYS A 150 -8.47 1.45 -8.44
C CYS A 150 -7.29 1.62 -9.39
N ARG A 151 -6.54 0.54 -9.63
CA ARG A 151 -5.44 0.42 -10.60
C ARG A 151 -5.81 -0.54 -11.75
N TYR A 152 -7.03 -0.43 -12.27
CA TYR A 152 -7.56 -1.26 -13.36
C TYR A 152 -8.49 -0.45 -14.28
N GLN A 153 -8.72 -0.94 -15.50
CA GLN A 153 -9.56 -0.25 -16.48
C GLN A 153 -11.04 -0.28 -16.09
N ASP A 154 -11.82 0.68 -16.59
CA ASP A 154 -13.26 0.82 -16.27
C ASP A 154 -13.58 0.96 -14.77
N GLY A 155 -12.58 1.19 -13.93
CA GLY A 155 -12.72 1.49 -12.51
C GLY A 155 -13.36 2.87 -12.31
N ASN A 156 -14.66 2.89 -12.00
CA ASN A 156 -15.42 4.10 -11.65
C ASN A 156 -15.85 4.12 -10.17
N MET A 157 -15.17 3.34 -9.33
CA MET A 157 -15.50 3.13 -7.93
C MET A 157 -14.30 3.41 -7.05
N GLY A 158 -14.49 4.17 -5.98
CA GLY A 158 -13.42 4.55 -5.08
C GLY A 158 -12.43 5.51 -5.72
N ILE A 159 -11.23 5.60 -5.16
CA ILE A 159 -10.20 6.53 -5.60
C ILE A 159 -9.56 5.98 -6.88
N ASN A 160 -9.85 6.62 -8.01
CA ASN A 160 -9.30 6.24 -9.30
C ASN A 160 -7.85 6.75 -9.44
N VAL A 161 -6.92 5.83 -9.70
CA VAL A 161 -5.50 6.14 -9.88
C VAL A 161 -4.97 5.66 -11.24
N MET A 162 -5.80 5.75 -12.28
CA MET A 162 -5.42 5.46 -13.66
C MET A 162 -5.33 6.75 -14.50
N PRO A 163 -4.39 6.83 -15.46
CA PRO A 163 -3.36 5.83 -15.79
C PRO A 163 -2.20 5.81 -14.77
N TRP A 164 -1.68 4.62 -14.49
CA TRP A 164 -0.49 4.43 -13.65
C TRP A 164 0.76 4.35 -14.54
N GLU A 165 1.72 5.26 -14.39
CA GLU A 165 2.96 5.21 -15.16
C GLU A 165 3.92 4.15 -14.59
N ASP A 166 4.58 3.41 -15.49
CA ASP A 166 5.54 2.37 -15.11
C ASP A 166 6.90 2.96 -14.75
N ASP A 167 7.46 2.49 -13.63
CA ASP A 167 8.81 2.80 -13.11
C ASP A 167 9.15 4.31 -13.03
N LYS A 168 8.23 5.12 -12.48
CA LYS A 168 8.34 6.59 -12.46
C LYS A 168 7.77 7.25 -11.22
N THR A 169 8.15 8.52 -11.04
CA THR A 169 7.41 9.50 -10.24
C THR A 169 6.48 10.32 -11.14
N PHE A 170 5.19 10.36 -10.81
CA PHE A 170 4.16 10.99 -11.64
C PHE A 170 2.99 11.55 -10.81
N VAL A 171 2.08 12.26 -11.47
CA VAL A 171 0.87 12.82 -10.86
C VAL A 171 -0.34 12.46 -11.70
N ILE A 172 -1.35 11.89 -11.06
CA ILE A 172 -2.68 11.70 -11.63
C ILE A 172 -3.54 12.88 -11.18
N ASP A 173 -4.08 13.64 -12.12
CA ASP A 173 -5.02 14.72 -11.89
C ASP A 173 -6.34 14.38 -12.57
N ASN A 174 -7.38 14.13 -11.78
CA ASN A 174 -8.71 13.79 -12.28
C ASN A 174 -9.69 14.98 -12.23
N GLY A 175 -9.18 16.19 -11.93
CA GLY A 175 -9.95 17.43 -11.82
C GLY A 175 -10.59 17.68 -10.46
N TYR A 176 -10.74 16.66 -9.60
CA TYR A 176 -11.30 16.79 -8.25
C TYR A 176 -10.23 16.68 -7.15
N TYR A 177 -9.22 15.87 -7.40
CA TYR A 177 -8.08 15.67 -6.51
C TYR A 177 -6.86 15.22 -7.32
N LYS A 178 -5.69 15.30 -6.70
CA LYS A 178 -4.43 14.82 -7.28
C LYS A 178 -3.85 13.68 -6.48
N VAL A 179 -3.30 12.70 -7.17
CA VAL A 179 -2.54 11.61 -6.56
C VAL A 179 -1.10 11.67 -7.08
N HIS A 180 -0.19 12.05 -6.21
CA HIS A 180 1.25 12.07 -6.46
C HIS A 180 1.82 10.71 -6.10
N VAL A 181 2.44 10.05 -7.06
CA VAL A 181 2.97 8.70 -6.91
C VAL A 181 4.46 8.71 -7.20
N GLN A 182 5.23 8.05 -6.33
CA GLN A 182 6.61 7.65 -6.61
C GLN A 182 6.62 6.12 -6.62
N ASP A 183 6.83 5.53 -7.80
CA ASP A 183 6.90 4.07 -8.03
C ASP A 183 8.10 3.71 -8.93
N GLU A 184 9.27 4.29 -8.66
CA GLU A 184 10.54 3.97 -9.34
C GLU A 184 11.15 2.69 -8.76
N TYR A 185 10.56 1.54 -9.06
CA TYR A 185 10.86 0.26 -8.42
C TYR A 185 12.00 -0.51 -9.06
N SER A 186 12.45 -0.20 -10.28
CA SER A 186 13.37 -1.06 -11.05
C SER A 186 14.80 -0.49 -11.19
N GLY A 187 15.73 -1.29 -11.75
CA GLY A 187 17.08 -0.83 -12.10
C GLY A 187 18.09 -0.76 -10.95
N TYR A 188 17.74 -1.27 -9.77
CA TYR A 188 18.64 -1.27 -8.61
C TYR A 188 19.58 -2.47 -8.60
N THR A 189 20.69 -2.31 -7.88
CA THR A 189 21.67 -3.36 -7.57
C THR A 189 22.01 -3.26 -6.09
N VAL A 190 22.67 -4.27 -5.53
CA VAL A 190 23.11 -4.24 -4.12
C VAL A 190 24.04 -3.04 -3.81
N LEU A 191 24.67 -2.45 -4.83
CA LEU A 191 25.55 -1.28 -4.71
C LEU A 191 24.82 0.06 -4.88
N SER A 192 23.58 0.04 -5.35
CA SER A 192 22.80 1.24 -5.69
C SER A 192 21.49 1.37 -4.92
N ILE A 193 21.25 0.54 -3.91
CA ILE A 193 20.06 0.59 -3.02
C ILE A 193 19.79 2.04 -2.57
N LYS A 194 20.82 2.74 -2.11
CA LYS A 194 20.71 4.13 -1.62
C LYS A 194 20.20 5.14 -2.65
N ASN A 195 20.25 4.84 -3.95
CA ASN A 195 19.76 5.76 -4.98
C ASN A 195 18.23 5.94 -4.89
N LYS A 196 17.48 4.92 -4.44
CA LYS A 196 16.03 4.99 -4.21
C LYS A 196 15.65 6.03 -3.14
N ARG A 197 16.57 6.39 -2.24
CA ARG A 197 16.32 7.37 -1.17
C ARG A 197 15.98 8.76 -1.74
N LYS A 198 16.54 9.13 -2.89
CA LYS A 198 16.29 10.43 -3.53
C LYS A 198 14.84 10.61 -3.95
N PRO A 199 14.24 9.76 -4.82
CA PRO A 199 12.85 9.93 -5.21
C PRO A 199 11.88 9.83 -4.01
N ILE A 200 12.18 8.99 -3.00
CA ILE A 200 11.42 8.95 -1.74
C ILE A 200 11.43 10.32 -1.05
N ASN A 201 12.62 10.91 -0.84
CA ASN A 201 12.78 12.19 -0.18
C ASN A 201 12.14 13.34 -0.97
N ASP A 202 12.28 13.32 -2.29
CA ASP A 202 11.73 14.36 -3.17
C ASP A 202 10.20 14.40 -3.05
N LEU A 203 9.53 13.25 -3.04
CA LEU A 203 8.08 13.19 -2.88
C LEU A 203 7.63 13.63 -1.48
N ILE A 204 8.34 13.24 -0.42
CA ILE A 204 8.05 13.72 0.96
C ILE A 204 8.27 15.23 1.07
N ALA A 205 9.30 15.77 0.42
CA ALA A 205 9.56 17.19 0.39
C ALA A 205 8.46 17.96 -0.35
N LEU A 206 7.93 17.40 -1.46
CA LEU A 206 6.80 17.95 -2.18
C LEU A 206 5.54 17.98 -1.30
N ALA A 207 5.28 16.89 -0.58
CA ALA A 207 4.13 16.73 0.30
C ALA A 207 4.07 17.76 1.45
N LYS A 208 5.17 18.44 1.79
CA LYS A 208 5.16 19.54 2.78
C LYS A 208 4.35 20.76 2.36
N ARG A 209 4.06 20.91 1.06
CA ARG A 209 3.29 22.03 0.48
C ARG A 209 1.94 21.58 -0.08
N LYS A 210 1.46 20.42 0.36
CA LYS A 210 0.28 19.75 -0.16
C LYS A 210 -1.00 20.55 0.06
N GLY A 211 -1.95 20.36 -0.86
CA GLY A 211 -3.36 20.65 -0.65
C GLY A 211 -4.07 19.59 0.20
N ASP A 212 -5.30 19.91 0.61
CA ASP A 212 -6.25 18.95 1.20
C ASP A 212 -6.80 17.98 0.14
N ASP A 213 -6.74 18.36 -1.13
CA ASP A 213 -7.15 17.61 -2.31
C ASP A 213 -6.00 16.77 -2.91
N GLU A 214 -4.90 16.57 -2.18
CA GLU A 214 -3.71 15.87 -2.70
C GLU A 214 -3.32 14.66 -1.84
N ILE A 215 -3.26 13.48 -2.47
CA ILE A 215 -2.76 12.23 -1.88
C ILE A 215 -1.33 11.96 -2.36
N TYR A 216 -0.48 11.48 -1.48
CA TYR A 216 0.91 11.13 -1.78
C TYR A 216 1.13 9.64 -1.48
N ILE A 217 1.53 8.86 -2.48
CA ILE A 217 1.83 7.43 -2.36
C ILE A 217 3.30 7.21 -2.73
N ASN A 218 4.09 6.74 -1.77
CA ASN A 218 5.53 6.62 -1.88
C ASN A 218 5.94 5.16 -1.71
N TYR A 219 6.26 4.49 -2.82
CA TYR A 219 6.73 3.12 -2.82
C TYR A 219 8.22 3.09 -2.47
N THR A 220 8.56 2.36 -1.41
CA THR A 220 9.94 2.20 -0.91
C THR A 220 10.57 0.88 -1.33
N ASN A 221 9.79 -0.03 -1.92
CA ASN A 221 10.29 -1.28 -2.50
C ASN A 221 11.28 -1.00 -3.63
N ILE A 222 12.15 -1.98 -3.84
CA ILE A 222 13.11 -1.98 -4.94
C ILE A 222 13.20 -3.37 -5.54
N GLY A 223 13.41 -3.42 -6.85
CA GLY A 223 13.63 -4.59 -7.66
C GLY A 223 14.84 -4.36 -8.57
N GLY A 224 15.58 -5.42 -8.82
CA GLY A 224 16.72 -5.37 -9.72
C GLY A 224 17.66 -6.56 -9.59
N TYR A 225 18.81 -6.46 -10.25
CA TYR A 225 19.74 -7.58 -10.34
C TYR A 225 20.37 -7.89 -8.98
N LEU A 226 20.12 -9.12 -8.49
CA LEU A 226 20.56 -9.63 -7.19
C LEU A 226 20.05 -8.85 -5.96
N VAL A 227 19.02 -8.01 -6.13
CA VAL A 227 18.35 -7.32 -5.04
C VAL A 227 16.98 -7.95 -4.83
N THR A 228 16.83 -8.70 -3.74
CA THR A 228 15.51 -9.18 -3.30
C THR A 228 14.79 -8.10 -2.50
N PRO A 229 13.46 -8.16 -2.37
CA PRO A 229 12.69 -7.32 -1.43
C PRO A 229 13.30 -7.25 -0.03
N PHE A 230 13.72 -8.40 0.51
CA PHE A 230 14.38 -8.48 1.81
C PHE A 230 15.69 -7.68 1.87
N ILE A 231 16.55 -7.82 0.84
CA ILE A 231 17.80 -7.05 0.73
C ILE A 231 17.49 -5.56 0.57
N GLY A 232 16.47 -5.20 -0.20
CA GLY A 232 16.07 -3.81 -0.35
C GLY A 232 15.60 -3.17 0.94
N ALA A 233 14.83 -3.89 1.76
CA ALA A 233 14.36 -3.43 3.05
C ALA A 233 15.49 -3.35 4.10
N ASN A 234 16.32 -4.39 4.23
CA ASN A 234 17.31 -4.53 5.30
C ASN A 234 18.70 -3.98 4.96
N GLY A 235 19.06 -3.99 3.69
CA GLY A 235 20.37 -3.58 3.19
C GLY A 235 21.25 -4.76 2.79
N PHE A 236 22.42 -4.42 2.27
CA PHE A 236 23.46 -5.37 1.91
C PHE A 236 24.82 -4.79 2.30
N THR A 237 25.67 -5.61 2.94
CA THR A 237 26.99 -5.23 3.45
C THR A 237 26.98 -3.97 4.33
N GLU A 238 27.46 -2.83 3.82
CA GLU A 238 27.63 -1.58 4.56
C GLU A 238 26.48 -0.58 4.33
N ASP A 239 25.69 -0.77 3.28
CA ASP A 239 24.60 0.15 2.93
C ASP A 239 23.29 -0.31 3.61
N ASP A 240 22.77 0.54 4.52
CA ASP A 240 21.45 0.37 5.10
C ASP A 240 20.37 0.23 4.01
N GLY A 241 19.50 -0.75 4.18
CA GLY A 241 18.31 -0.89 3.36
C GLY A 241 17.35 0.28 3.53
N ILE A 242 16.36 0.36 2.65
CA ILE A 242 15.43 1.47 2.60
C ILE A 242 14.60 1.56 3.88
N ASN A 243 14.14 0.45 4.46
CA ASN A 243 13.31 0.51 5.67
C ASN A 243 14.11 0.99 6.89
N LYS A 244 15.33 0.46 7.07
CA LYS A 244 16.24 0.88 8.14
C LYS A 244 16.64 2.35 8.00
N TRP A 245 17.02 2.77 6.79
CA TRP A 245 17.36 4.17 6.51
C TRP A 245 16.17 5.10 6.75
N PHE A 246 14.98 4.75 6.22
CA PHE A 246 13.77 5.55 6.35
C PHE A 246 13.42 5.74 7.83
N SER A 247 13.43 4.66 8.61
CA SER A 247 13.16 4.73 10.04
C SER A 247 14.17 5.64 10.75
N ASN A 248 15.47 5.51 10.45
CA ASN A 248 16.49 6.39 11.03
C ASN A 248 16.32 7.87 10.68
N GLU A 249 15.97 8.18 9.44
CA GLU A 249 15.79 9.55 8.95
C GLU A 249 14.51 10.20 9.51
N TYR A 250 13.43 9.43 9.66
CA TYR A 250 12.10 9.96 9.92
C TYR A 250 11.55 9.70 11.33
N LYS A 251 12.13 8.78 12.13
CA LYS A 251 11.62 8.42 13.48
C LYS A 251 11.50 9.58 14.47
N HIS A 252 12.27 10.65 14.28
CA HIS A 252 12.24 11.83 15.14
C HIS A 252 11.20 12.87 14.70
N ARG A 253 10.55 12.68 13.56
CA ARG A 253 9.58 13.63 13.00
C ARG A 253 8.17 13.32 13.52
N THR A 254 7.77 14.01 14.58
CA THR A 254 6.38 14.04 15.08
C THR A 254 5.58 15.11 14.33
N LYS A 255 4.26 14.94 14.20
CA LYS A 255 3.35 15.87 13.49
C LYS A 255 3.86 16.31 12.10
N SER A 256 4.39 15.37 11.34
CA SER A 256 4.96 15.59 10.02
C SER A 256 4.25 14.68 9.02
N TYR A 257 3.67 15.23 7.97
CA TYR A 257 3.04 14.41 6.94
C TYR A 257 4.11 13.71 6.09
N LEU A 258 4.05 12.37 6.02
CA LEU A 258 4.92 11.52 5.19
C LEU A 258 4.19 10.93 3.98
N GLY A 259 2.86 10.99 3.96
CA GLY A 259 2.03 10.32 2.95
C GLY A 259 1.80 8.85 3.25
N ILE A 260 1.30 8.14 2.25
CA ILE A 260 1.15 6.68 2.26
C ILE A 260 2.51 6.08 1.90
N ILE A 261 3.14 5.37 2.83
CA ILE A 261 4.45 4.76 2.65
C ILE A 261 4.26 3.27 2.42
N VAL A 262 4.53 2.79 1.21
CA VAL A 262 4.26 1.41 0.79
C VAL A 262 5.58 0.65 0.69
N SER A 263 5.77 -0.38 1.51
CA SER A 263 7.08 -1.01 1.70
C SER A 263 7.06 -2.53 1.59
N ASP A 264 8.19 -3.10 1.19
CA ASP A 264 8.49 -4.53 1.33
C ASP A 264 9.00 -4.82 2.75
N CYS A 265 8.78 -6.05 3.23
CA CYS A 265 9.29 -6.58 4.50
C CYS A 265 9.12 -5.59 5.65
N VAL A 266 7.88 -5.13 5.86
CA VAL A 266 7.57 -4.13 6.90
C VAL A 266 7.88 -4.60 8.31
N ASP A 267 8.06 -5.90 8.51
CA ASP A 267 8.50 -6.54 9.75
C ASP A 267 10.00 -6.41 10.01
N ALA A 268 10.78 -5.99 9.01
CA ALA A 268 12.18 -5.64 9.18
C ALA A 268 12.34 -4.63 10.33
N GLN A 269 13.39 -4.82 11.13
CA GLN A 269 13.66 -4.03 12.33
C GLN A 269 12.41 -3.99 13.26
N GLU A 270 11.73 -5.12 13.44
CA GLU A 270 10.56 -5.26 14.33
C GLU A 270 9.38 -4.31 14.02
N GLY A 271 9.27 -3.83 12.78
CA GLY A 271 8.22 -2.89 12.38
C GLY A 271 8.54 -1.42 12.66
N GLU A 272 9.81 -1.05 12.80
CA GLU A 272 10.22 0.35 13.03
C GLU A 272 9.70 1.32 11.94
N ILE A 273 9.60 0.88 10.68
CA ILE A 273 9.03 1.71 9.62
C ILE A 273 7.55 1.98 9.85
N ILE A 274 6.81 1.00 10.36
CA ILE A 274 5.38 1.13 10.68
C ILE A 274 5.21 2.15 11.81
N ASP A 275 5.99 2.01 12.88
CA ASP A 275 5.96 2.96 14.00
C ASP A 275 6.36 4.37 13.56
N THR A 276 7.37 4.49 12.70
CA THR A 276 7.83 5.78 12.17
C THR A 276 6.69 6.50 11.43
N VAL A 277 5.98 5.80 10.55
CA VAL A 277 4.87 6.39 9.78
C VAL A 277 3.68 6.70 10.67
N ILE A 278 3.32 5.80 11.60
CA ILE A 278 2.22 6.02 12.55
C ILE A 278 2.50 7.24 13.44
N ASN A 279 3.70 7.33 14.03
CA ASN A 279 4.08 8.41 14.95
C ASN A 279 4.12 9.78 14.27
N ALA A 280 4.30 9.82 12.94
CA ALA A 280 4.30 11.07 12.18
C ALA A 280 2.95 11.82 12.25
N ASN A 281 1.87 11.12 12.60
CA ASN A 281 0.54 11.70 12.77
C ASN A 281 0.31 12.40 14.14
N PHE A 282 1.19 12.21 15.13
CA PHE A 282 0.96 12.63 16.52
C PHE A 282 2.05 13.55 17.07
#